data_AF-A0A6I3FUL7-F1
#
_entry.id   AF-A0A6I3FUL7-F1
#
_cell.length_a   1.000
_cell.length_b   1.000
_cell.length_c   1.000
_cell.angle_alpha   90.00
_cell.angle_beta   90.00
_cell.angle_gamma   90.00
#
_symmetry.space_group_name_H-M   'P 1'
#
loop_
_entity.id
_entity.type
_entity.pdbx_description
1 polymer ?
#
loop_
_entity_poly.entity_id
_entity_poly.type
_entity_poly.pdbx_seq_one_letter_code
_entity_poly.pdbx_strand_id
1 'polypeptide(L)'
;MSELIHEILLNGEIEVQGRLVDASNATLFISVTYENESIQAIYKPISGERPLWDFESGNLASRERAAYLISELGRFHLVPLTIVREGPFGLGAVQRWIDVDEAIDLAQYFRTDVAELRSTALFDAVINNTDRKIGHLLPDANGKLYICDHGVTFHHEDKLRTVLWQWAGKPLTPEEIQQLADLHARI
;
A
#
# COMPACT_ATOMS: atom_id res chain seq x y z
N MET A 1 8.40 1.33 18.85
CA MET A 1 7.86 2.31 17.88
C MET A 1 6.80 1.69 16.98
N SER A 2 7.07 0.56 16.30
CA SER A 2 6.04 -0.09 15.45
C SER A 2 4.82 -0.61 16.22
N GLU A 3 5.04 -1.17 17.42
CA GLU A 3 3.96 -1.69 18.28
C GLU A 3 3.02 -0.57 18.78
N LEU A 4 3.58 0.56 19.22
CA LEU A 4 2.79 1.74 19.60
C LEU A 4 1.96 2.27 18.42
N ILE A 5 2.57 2.41 17.23
CA ILE A 5 1.85 2.85 16.02
C ILE A 5 0.72 1.87 15.68
N HIS A 6 0.94 0.56 15.87
CA HIS A 6 -0.08 -0.45 15.66
C HIS A 6 -1.25 -0.29 16.63
N GLU A 7 -0.98 -0.12 17.92
CA GLU A 7 -2.02 0.10 18.93
C GLU A 7 -2.81 1.39 18.68
N ILE A 8 -2.13 2.47 18.29
CA ILE A 8 -2.81 3.73 17.93
C ILE A 8 -3.72 3.50 16.73
N LEU A 9 -3.21 2.90 15.65
CA LEU A 9 -4.01 2.64 14.45
C LEU A 9 -5.22 1.77 14.76
N LEU A 10 -5.06 0.74 15.59
CA LEU A 10 -6.10 -0.26 15.90
C LEU A 10 -7.17 0.28 16.84
N ASN A 11 -6.77 0.98 17.89
CA ASN A 11 -7.65 1.32 19.01
C ASN A 11 -7.99 2.82 19.10
N GLY A 12 -7.26 3.69 18.41
CA GLY A 12 -7.43 5.13 18.52
C GLY A 12 -8.75 5.65 17.93
N GLU A 13 -9.20 6.79 18.44
CA GLU A 13 -10.33 7.54 17.89
C GLU A 13 -9.93 8.16 16.55
N ILE A 14 -10.83 8.08 15.56
CA ILE A 14 -10.60 8.61 14.20
C ILE A 14 -11.28 9.96 14.05
N GLU A 15 -10.50 10.99 13.74
CA GLU A 15 -11.00 12.31 13.35
C GLU A 15 -10.67 12.58 11.87
N VAL A 16 -11.69 12.99 11.10
CA VAL A 16 -11.50 13.32 9.68
C VAL A 16 -10.99 14.75 9.53
N GLN A 17 -9.77 14.88 9.02
CA GLN A 17 -9.09 16.17 8.81
C GLN A 17 -9.32 16.69 7.38
N GLY A 18 -9.52 15.81 6.41
CA GLY A 18 -9.76 16.21 5.03
C GLY A 18 -10.05 15.03 4.09
N ARG A 19 -10.16 15.35 2.81
CA ARG A 19 -10.38 14.37 1.73
C ARG A 19 -9.40 14.61 0.59
N LEU A 20 -8.80 13.53 0.09
CA LEU A 20 -8.01 13.57 -1.13
C LEU A 20 -8.97 13.59 -2.33
N VAL A 21 -9.05 14.74 -3.01
CA VAL A 21 -10.03 14.98 -4.08
C VAL A 21 -9.69 14.28 -5.39
N ASP A 22 -8.41 14.03 -5.65
CA ASP A 22 -7.95 13.35 -6.87
C ASP A 22 -8.12 11.81 -6.82
N ALA A 23 -8.54 11.28 -5.66
CA ALA A 23 -8.82 9.86 -5.52
C ALA A 23 -10.16 9.48 -6.15
N SER A 24 -10.18 8.35 -6.87
CA SER A 24 -11.40 7.84 -7.50
C SER A 24 -12.41 7.28 -6.47
N ASN A 25 -11.93 6.69 -5.38
CA ASN A 25 -12.74 6.24 -4.26
C ASN A 25 -12.74 7.30 -3.15
N ALA A 26 -13.61 7.17 -2.14
CA ALA A 26 -13.49 8.00 -0.95
C ALA A 26 -12.18 7.68 -0.22
N THR A 27 -11.28 8.67 -0.18
CA THR A 27 -9.99 8.58 0.51
C THR A 27 -9.89 9.78 1.46
N LEU A 28 -9.92 9.49 2.75
CA LEU A 28 -9.98 10.50 3.81
C LEU A 28 -8.63 10.60 4.51
N PHE A 29 -8.14 11.82 4.66
CA PHE A 29 -7.00 12.12 5.52
C PHE A 29 -7.52 12.27 6.95
N ILE A 30 -6.97 11.48 7.86
CA ILE A 30 -7.48 11.35 9.22
C ILE A 30 -6.35 11.47 10.24
N SER A 31 -6.70 11.95 11.43
CA SER A 31 -5.90 11.80 12.63
C SER A 31 -6.43 10.61 13.44
N VAL A 32 -5.54 9.80 13.99
CA VAL A 32 -5.89 8.69 14.88
C VAL A 32 -5.21 8.91 16.22
N THR A 33 -6.02 9.09 17.27
CA THR A 33 -5.54 9.42 18.61
C THR A 33 -5.85 8.28 19.57
N TYR A 34 -4.82 7.74 20.23
CA TYR A 34 -4.98 6.75 21.29
C TYR A 34 -4.17 7.18 22.51
N GLU A 35 -4.83 7.22 23.66
CA GLU A 35 -4.28 7.84 24.89
C GLU A 35 -3.85 9.29 24.63
N ASN A 36 -2.55 9.59 24.69
CA ASN A 36 -1.99 10.94 24.48
C ASN A 36 -1.17 11.05 23.19
N GLU A 37 -1.20 10.01 22.34
CA GLU A 37 -0.43 9.95 21.10
C GLU A 37 -1.37 10.01 19.89
N SER A 38 -0.98 10.79 18.88
CA SER A 38 -1.76 10.97 17.67
C SER A 38 -0.89 10.83 16.44
N ILE A 39 -1.38 10.11 15.44
CA ILE A 39 -0.69 9.93 14.15
C ILE A 39 -1.64 10.16 12.98
N GLN A 40 -1.07 10.53 11.84
CA GLN A 40 -1.82 10.71 10.61
C GLN A 40 -1.99 9.38 9.86
N ALA A 41 -3.13 9.22 9.21
CA ALA A 41 -3.46 8.04 8.42
C ALA A 41 -4.39 8.38 7.24
N ILE A 42 -4.52 7.44 6.33
CA ILE A 42 -5.54 7.39 5.29
C ILE A 42 -6.62 6.39 5.69
N TYR A 43 -7.87 6.81 5.60
CA TYR A 43 -9.03 5.95 5.76
C TYR A 43 -9.81 5.85 4.44
N LYS A 44 -9.98 4.61 3.96
CA LYS A 44 -10.75 4.25 2.77
C LYS A 44 -11.96 3.41 3.20
N PRO A 45 -13.14 4.02 3.45
CA PRO A 45 -14.34 3.28 3.83
C PRO A 45 -14.85 2.42 2.68
N ILE A 46 -15.35 1.22 2.99
CA ILE A 46 -16.00 0.33 2.01
C ILE A 46 -17.22 1.01 1.37
N SER A 47 -17.97 1.78 2.17
CA SER A 47 -19.13 2.55 1.70
C SER A 47 -18.79 3.64 0.67
N GLY A 48 -17.50 4.02 0.57
CA GLY A 48 -16.99 5.00 -0.38
C GLY A 48 -16.34 4.40 -1.62
N GLU A 49 -16.39 3.07 -1.78
CA GLU A 49 -15.92 2.39 -2.98
C GLU A 49 -16.85 2.67 -4.16
N ARG A 50 -16.27 2.98 -5.31
CA ARG A 50 -16.95 3.02 -6.60
C ARG A 50 -16.86 1.62 -7.22
N PRO A 51 -17.98 1.05 -7.69
CA PRO A 51 -17.96 -0.23 -8.39
C PRO A 51 -17.03 -0.18 -9.61
N LEU A 52 -16.24 -1.23 -9.78
CA LEU A 52 -15.43 -1.48 -10.97
C LEU A 52 -16.07 -2.66 -11.70
N TRP A 53 -16.12 -2.60 -13.03
CA TRP A 53 -16.80 -3.62 -13.83
C TRP A 53 -16.11 -5.00 -13.74
N ASP A 54 -14.82 -5.02 -13.42
CA ASP A 54 -13.98 -6.22 -13.34
C ASP A 54 -13.44 -6.54 -11.94
N PHE A 55 -13.92 -5.86 -10.90
CA PHE A 55 -13.62 -6.21 -9.51
C PHE A 55 -14.90 -6.37 -8.71
N GLU A 56 -14.89 -7.33 -7.79
CA GLU A 56 -15.98 -7.50 -6.83
C GLU A 56 -16.09 -6.27 -5.92
N SER A 57 -17.32 -5.76 -5.78
CA SER A 57 -17.60 -4.58 -4.98
C SER A 57 -17.51 -4.86 -3.48
N GLY A 58 -17.12 -3.87 -2.69
CA GLY A 58 -17.11 -3.95 -1.24
C GLY A 58 -15.89 -4.65 -0.63
N ASN A 59 -14.81 -4.81 -1.41
CA ASN A 59 -13.67 -5.63 -1.04
C ASN A 59 -12.31 -4.93 -1.28
N LEU A 60 -12.30 -3.65 -1.70
CA LEU A 60 -11.03 -2.94 -1.95
C LEU A 60 -10.27 -2.72 -0.64
N ALA A 61 -10.97 -2.43 0.45
CA ALA A 61 -10.35 -2.30 1.78
C ALA A 61 -9.61 -3.58 2.23
N SER A 62 -10.18 -4.75 1.98
CA SER A 62 -9.52 -6.03 2.31
C SER A 62 -8.28 -6.26 1.46
N ARG A 63 -8.30 -5.85 0.19
CA ARG A 63 -7.14 -5.96 -0.73
C ARG A 63 -5.98 -5.08 -0.28
N GLU A 64 -6.26 -3.88 0.23
CA GLU A 64 -5.24 -3.03 0.87
C GLU A 64 -4.57 -3.74 2.06
N ARG A 65 -5.37 -4.36 2.94
CA ARG A 65 -4.85 -5.14 4.07
C ARG A 65 -4.09 -6.37 3.61
N ALA A 66 -4.58 -7.10 2.62
CA ALA A 66 -3.93 -8.28 2.08
C ALA A 66 -2.56 -7.92 1.49
N ALA A 67 -2.44 -6.81 0.76
CA ALA A 67 -1.17 -6.32 0.24
C ALA A 67 -0.18 -6.03 1.38
N TYR A 68 -0.61 -5.37 2.46
CA TYR A 68 0.22 -5.18 3.64
C TYR A 68 0.71 -6.51 4.23
N LEU A 69 -0.19 -7.47 4.44
CA LEU A 69 0.16 -8.79 5.00
C LEU A 69 1.15 -9.55 4.11
N ILE A 70 0.95 -9.57 2.79
CA ILE A 70 1.88 -10.21 1.84
C ILE A 70 3.24 -9.49 1.84
N SER A 71 3.25 -8.16 1.94
CA SER A 71 4.48 -7.37 2.03
C SER A 71 5.30 -7.75 3.26
N GLU A 72 4.67 -7.92 4.41
CA GLU A 72 5.34 -8.32 5.67
C GLU A 72 5.76 -9.80 5.65
N LEU A 73 4.88 -10.71 5.24
CA LEU A 73 5.16 -12.15 5.17
C LEU A 73 6.31 -12.45 4.20
N GLY A 74 6.34 -11.75 3.07
CA GLY A 74 7.37 -11.83 2.04
C GLY A 74 8.59 -10.95 2.31
N ARG A 75 8.65 -10.24 3.46
CA ARG A 75 9.77 -9.37 3.85
C ARG A 75 10.10 -8.26 2.84
N PHE A 76 9.11 -7.82 2.06
CA PHE A 76 9.24 -6.66 1.19
C PHE A 76 9.27 -5.36 2.00
N HIS A 77 8.42 -5.27 3.04
CA HIS A 77 8.31 -4.10 3.92
C HIS A 77 8.01 -2.77 3.19
N LEU A 78 7.29 -2.86 2.07
CA LEU A 78 6.98 -1.74 1.16
C LEU A 78 5.64 -1.08 1.46
N VAL A 79 4.66 -1.81 2.00
CA VAL A 79 3.32 -1.26 2.25
C VAL A 79 3.27 -0.69 3.67
N PRO A 80 2.83 0.57 3.87
CA PRO A 80 2.62 1.11 5.20
C PRO A 80 1.66 0.26 6.02
N LEU A 81 1.80 0.28 7.36
CA LEU A 81 0.89 -0.45 8.24
C LEU A 81 -0.55 -0.15 7.87
N THR A 82 -1.28 -1.19 7.49
CA THR A 82 -2.67 -1.10 7.03
C THR A 82 -3.51 -2.07 7.82
N ILE A 83 -4.56 -1.58 8.48
CA ILE A 83 -5.55 -2.39 9.20
C ILE A 83 -6.92 -2.22 8.55
N VAL A 84 -7.86 -3.12 8.85
CA VAL A 84 -9.28 -2.93 8.50
C VAL A 84 -10.07 -2.91 9.80
N ARG A 85 -10.80 -1.82 10.03
CA ARG A 85 -11.67 -1.65 11.22
C ARG A 85 -12.77 -0.64 10.96
N GLU A 86 -13.70 -0.55 11.91
CA GLU A 86 -14.76 0.45 11.91
C GLU A 86 -14.19 1.86 12.05
N GLY A 87 -14.75 2.80 11.29
CA GLY A 87 -14.48 4.23 11.37
C GLY A 87 -15.77 5.05 11.20
N PRO A 88 -15.67 6.39 11.06
CA PRO A 88 -16.84 7.26 10.99
C PRO A 88 -17.83 6.97 9.86
N PHE A 89 -17.41 6.25 8.81
CA PHE A 89 -18.22 5.88 7.66
C PHE A 89 -18.33 4.35 7.47
N GLY A 90 -18.17 3.59 8.56
CA GLY A 90 -18.27 2.13 8.60
C GLY A 90 -16.92 1.41 8.47
N LEU A 91 -16.96 0.12 8.15
CA LEU A 91 -15.75 -0.67 7.93
C LEU A 91 -14.90 -0.11 6.77
N GLY A 92 -13.59 -0.03 6.96
CA GLY A 92 -12.67 0.42 5.92
C GLY A 92 -11.21 0.15 6.23
N ALA A 93 -10.35 0.38 5.25
CA ALA A 93 -8.91 0.29 5.43
C ALA A 93 -8.38 1.58 6.08
N VAL A 94 -7.61 1.43 7.15
CA VAL A 94 -6.86 2.52 7.81
C VAL A 94 -5.38 2.24 7.61
N GLN A 95 -4.70 3.09 6.84
CA GLN A 95 -3.30 2.95 6.47
C GLN A 95 -2.48 4.12 7.02
N ARG A 96 -1.36 3.83 7.68
CA ARG A 96 -0.47 4.85 8.22
C ARG A 96 -0.02 5.83 7.12
N TRP A 97 -0.09 7.13 7.39
CA TRP A 97 0.45 8.16 6.49
C TRP A 97 1.98 8.08 6.41
N ILE A 98 2.53 8.40 5.25
CA ILE A 98 3.98 8.48 5.02
C ILE A 98 4.28 9.90 4.55
N ASP A 99 5.14 10.59 5.30
CA ASP A 99 5.70 11.86 4.87
C ASP A 99 6.75 11.58 3.78
N VAL A 100 6.39 11.93 2.54
CA VAL A 100 7.27 11.79 1.37
C VAL A 100 8.33 12.89 1.40
N ASP A 101 9.55 12.56 1.01
CA ASP A 101 10.59 13.55 0.80
C ASP A 101 10.28 14.37 -0.47
N GLU A 102 9.80 15.60 -0.27
CA GLU A 102 9.46 16.53 -1.36
C GLU A 102 10.68 16.94 -2.20
N ALA A 103 11.91 16.71 -1.73
CA ALA A 103 13.11 16.96 -2.52
C ALA A 103 13.32 15.89 -3.62
N ILE A 104 12.64 14.75 -3.54
CA ILE A 104 12.73 13.67 -4.53
C ILE A 104 11.79 13.96 -5.69
N ASP A 105 12.35 14.25 -6.87
CA ASP A 105 11.61 14.27 -8.12
C ASP A 105 11.21 12.84 -8.52
N LEU A 106 9.96 12.47 -8.21
CA LEU A 106 9.42 11.15 -8.55
C LEU A 106 9.53 10.82 -10.03
N ALA A 107 9.46 11.82 -10.93
CA ALA A 107 9.56 11.62 -12.37
C ALA A 107 10.97 11.22 -12.81
N GLN A 108 12.00 11.59 -12.05
CA GLN A 108 13.36 11.09 -12.25
C GLN A 108 13.60 9.80 -11.47
N TYR A 109 13.17 9.75 -10.22
CA TYR A 109 13.40 8.64 -9.30
C TYR A 109 12.89 7.30 -9.87
N PHE A 110 11.67 7.25 -10.42
CA PHE A 110 11.09 5.97 -10.90
C PHE A 110 11.87 5.32 -12.05
N ARG A 111 12.73 6.08 -12.74
CA ARG A 111 13.56 5.61 -13.85
C ARG A 111 14.92 5.09 -13.43
N THR A 112 15.25 5.18 -12.14
CA THR A 112 16.54 4.74 -11.60
C THR A 112 16.58 3.21 -11.43
N ASP A 113 17.79 2.65 -11.42
CA ASP A 113 18.02 1.22 -11.17
C ASP A 113 18.44 1.02 -9.71
N VAL A 114 17.47 1.18 -8.80
CA VAL A 114 17.66 0.97 -7.35
C VAL A 114 16.88 -0.26 -6.87
N ALA A 115 17.42 -0.92 -5.84
CA ALA A 115 16.92 -2.21 -5.38
C ALA A 115 15.47 -2.15 -4.87
N GLU A 116 15.05 -1.04 -4.27
CA GLU A 116 13.72 -0.83 -3.71
C GLU A 116 12.66 -0.75 -4.81
N LEU A 117 12.97 -0.13 -5.95
CA LEU A 117 12.08 -0.11 -7.10
C LEU A 117 12.00 -1.48 -7.79
N ARG A 118 13.12 -2.23 -7.85
CA ARG A 118 13.09 -3.63 -8.34
C ARG A 118 12.24 -4.52 -7.43
N SER A 119 12.38 -4.35 -6.11
CA SER A 119 11.56 -5.01 -5.09
C SER A 119 10.08 -4.67 -5.25
N THR A 120 9.76 -3.40 -5.57
CA THR A 120 8.39 -2.97 -5.88
C THR A 120 7.84 -3.64 -7.13
N ALA A 121 8.63 -3.74 -8.21
CA ALA A 121 8.20 -4.42 -9.43
C ALA A 121 7.94 -5.92 -9.18
N LEU A 122 8.79 -6.58 -8.39
CA LEU A 122 8.59 -7.97 -7.98
C LEU A 122 7.32 -8.11 -7.13
N PHE A 123 7.11 -7.21 -6.17
CA PHE A 123 5.93 -7.21 -5.30
C PHE A 123 4.63 -6.97 -6.09
N ASP A 124 4.63 -6.04 -7.05
CA ASP A 124 3.49 -5.79 -7.93
C ASP A 124 3.11 -7.05 -8.73
N ALA A 125 4.10 -7.83 -9.19
CA ALA A 125 3.85 -9.10 -9.86
C ALA A 125 3.27 -10.15 -8.90
N VAL A 126 3.79 -10.26 -7.67
CA VAL A 126 3.27 -11.18 -6.64
C VAL A 126 1.81 -10.93 -6.33
N ILE A 127 1.42 -9.66 -6.17
CA ILE A 127 0.05 -9.30 -5.81
C ILE A 127 -0.84 -9.07 -7.04
N ASN A 128 -0.34 -9.28 -8.26
CA ASN A 128 -1.05 -8.97 -9.51
C ASN A 128 -1.65 -7.55 -9.50
N ASN A 129 -0.81 -6.54 -9.24
CA ASN A 129 -1.24 -5.15 -9.15
C ASN A 129 -1.68 -4.62 -10.52
N THR A 130 -2.88 -4.07 -10.59
CA THR A 130 -3.45 -3.59 -11.85
C THR A 130 -3.40 -2.08 -12.01
N ASP A 131 -2.80 -1.30 -11.12
CA ASP A 131 -2.80 0.16 -11.25
C ASP A 131 -1.61 0.87 -10.58
N ARG A 132 -0.40 0.30 -10.60
CA ARG A 132 0.78 1.02 -10.06
C ARG A 132 1.10 2.23 -10.93
N LYS A 133 0.95 3.42 -10.35
CA LYS A 133 1.34 4.72 -10.93
C LYS A 133 2.56 5.30 -10.22
N ILE A 134 3.25 6.25 -10.87
CA ILE A 134 4.42 6.95 -10.29
C ILE A 134 4.04 7.62 -8.95
N GLY A 135 2.87 8.25 -8.88
CA GLY A 135 2.37 8.89 -7.66
C GLY A 135 2.04 7.94 -6.51
N HIS A 136 2.16 6.62 -6.70
CA HIS A 136 1.98 5.64 -5.62
C HIS A 136 3.31 5.26 -4.95
N LEU A 137 4.43 5.82 -5.42
CA LEU A 137 5.74 5.67 -4.80
C LEU A 137 5.92 6.75 -3.74
N LEU A 138 6.25 6.34 -2.51
CA LEU A 138 6.33 7.19 -1.33
C LEU A 138 7.73 7.07 -0.69
N PRO A 139 8.79 7.60 -1.34
CA PRO A 139 10.11 7.62 -0.74
C PRO A 139 10.12 8.61 0.44
N ASP A 140 10.46 8.13 1.62
CA ASP A 140 10.56 8.98 2.82
C ASP A 140 11.94 9.66 2.92
N ALA A 141 12.05 10.65 3.80
CA ALA A 141 13.30 11.38 4.02
C ALA A 141 14.43 10.53 4.65
N ASN A 142 14.14 9.30 5.08
CA ASN A 142 15.12 8.36 5.59
C ASN A 142 15.68 7.43 4.49
N GLY A 143 15.27 7.62 3.24
CA GLY A 143 15.67 6.81 2.10
C GLY A 143 14.90 5.49 1.97
N LYS A 144 13.84 5.28 2.76
CA LYS A 144 12.99 4.10 2.63
C LYS A 144 11.87 4.37 1.63
N LEU A 145 11.69 3.46 0.68
CA LEU A 145 10.53 3.47 -0.21
C LEU A 145 9.35 2.76 0.45
N TYR A 146 8.22 3.46 0.52
CA TYR A 146 6.90 2.87 0.69
C TYR A 146 6.09 2.96 -0.60
N ILE A 147 5.02 2.18 -0.68
CA ILE A 147 4.07 2.22 -1.80
C ILE A 147 2.64 2.13 -1.29
N CYS A 148 1.70 2.74 -2.00
CA CYS A 148 0.27 2.74 -1.63
C CYS A 148 -0.65 2.33 -2.78
N ASP A 149 -1.96 2.33 -2.50
CA ASP A 149 -3.05 2.07 -3.46
C ASP A 149 -3.06 0.64 -4.04
N HIS A 150 -3.46 -0.31 -3.20
CA HIS A 150 -3.54 -1.73 -3.51
C HIS A 150 -4.98 -2.26 -3.59
N GLY A 151 -5.99 -1.37 -3.62
CA GLY A 151 -7.39 -1.76 -3.74
C GLY A 151 -7.67 -2.63 -4.98
N VAL A 152 -6.90 -2.47 -6.06
CA VAL A 152 -7.07 -3.20 -7.33
C VAL A 152 -5.95 -4.22 -7.58
N THR A 153 -5.67 -5.05 -6.58
CA THR A 153 -4.71 -6.18 -6.58
C THR A 153 -5.43 -7.52 -6.46
N PHE A 154 -4.74 -8.65 -6.59
CA PHE A 154 -5.26 -10.02 -6.44
C PHE A 154 -6.45 -10.33 -7.36
N HIS A 155 -6.39 -9.85 -8.60
CA HIS A 155 -7.32 -10.29 -9.63
C HIS A 155 -7.01 -11.75 -10.02
N HIS A 156 -8.04 -12.52 -10.37
CA HIS A 156 -7.90 -13.95 -10.70
C HIS A 156 -7.30 -14.20 -12.09
N GLU A 157 -7.59 -13.32 -13.05
CA GLU A 157 -6.87 -13.22 -14.32
C GLU A 157 -5.59 -12.40 -14.13
N ASP A 158 -4.55 -12.72 -14.91
CA ASP A 158 -3.33 -11.92 -14.99
C ASP A 158 -3.62 -10.54 -15.60
N LYS A 159 -3.50 -9.50 -14.79
CA LYS A 159 -3.83 -8.11 -15.12
C LYS A 159 -2.75 -7.14 -14.67
N LEU A 160 -1.52 -7.61 -14.52
CA LEU A 160 -0.40 -6.80 -14.06
C LEU A 160 -0.27 -5.52 -14.91
N ARG A 161 -0.46 -4.37 -14.28
CA ARG A 161 -0.21 -3.04 -14.85
C ARG A 161 0.58 -2.23 -13.84
N THR A 162 1.83 -1.99 -14.21
CA THR A 162 2.76 -1.16 -13.42
C THR A 162 3.46 -0.13 -14.29
N VAL A 163 4.06 0.88 -13.69
CA VAL A 163 4.97 1.80 -14.38
C VAL A 163 6.43 1.31 -14.36
N LEU A 164 6.73 0.30 -13.53
CA LEU A 164 8.08 -0.19 -13.27
C LEU A 164 8.52 -1.31 -14.22
N TRP A 165 8.41 -1.08 -15.53
CA TRP A 165 8.75 -2.09 -16.55
C TRP A 165 10.26 -2.22 -16.85
N GLN A 166 11.14 -1.42 -16.24
CA GLN A 166 12.59 -1.47 -16.56
C GLN A 166 13.28 -2.81 -16.24
N TRP A 167 12.64 -3.70 -15.49
CA TRP A 167 13.12 -5.07 -15.25
C TRP A 167 12.33 -6.15 -15.99
N ALA A 168 11.40 -5.77 -16.87
CA ALA A 168 10.65 -6.72 -17.68
C ALA A 168 11.57 -7.63 -18.50
N GLY A 169 11.32 -8.94 -18.46
CA GLY A 169 12.12 -9.94 -19.16
C GLY A 169 13.52 -10.19 -18.57
N LYS A 170 13.95 -9.44 -17.54
CA LYS A 170 15.16 -9.78 -16.80
C LYS A 170 14.88 -11.01 -15.92
N PRO A 171 15.85 -11.92 -15.74
CA PRO A 171 15.69 -13.06 -14.84
C PRO A 171 15.54 -12.59 -13.39
N LEU A 172 14.86 -13.41 -12.59
CA LEU A 172 14.88 -13.29 -11.13
C LEU A 172 16.27 -13.68 -10.61
N THR A 173 16.75 -12.98 -9.58
CA THR A 173 17.99 -13.37 -8.89
C THR A 173 17.74 -14.58 -7.99
N PRO A 174 18.79 -15.33 -7.60
CA PRO A 174 18.65 -16.42 -6.63
C PRO A 174 17.99 -15.97 -5.31
N GLU A 175 18.29 -14.76 -4.85
CA GLU A 175 17.72 -14.18 -3.64
C GLU A 175 16.23 -13.91 -3.80
N GLU A 176 15.80 -13.37 -4.95
CA GLU A 176 14.38 -13.14 -5.25
C GLU A 176 13.61 -14.45 -5.35
N ILE A 177 14.19 -15.47 -6.00
CA ILE A 177 13.60 -16.81 -6.08
C ILE A 177 13.42 -17.40 -4.68
N GLN A 178 14.44 -17.29 -3.81
CA GLN A 178 14.35 -17.78 -2.45
C GLN A 178 13.30 -17.00 -1.64
N GLN A 179 13.24 -15.68 -1.78
CA GLN A 179 12.23 -14.84 -1.13
C GLN A 179 10.81 -15.26 -1.52
N LEU A 180 10.57 -15.51 -2.80
CA LEU A 180 9.27 -16.00 -3.30
C LEU A 180 8.95 -17.40 -2.79
N ALA A 181 9.93 -18.31 -2.75
CA ALA A 181 9.76 -19.65 -2.21
C ALA A 181 9.40 -19.61 -0.71
N ASP A 182 10.07 -18.76 0.06
CA ASP A 182 9.79 -18.54 1.48
C ASP A 182 8.39 -17.97 1.71
N LEU A 183 7.95 -17.02 0.87
CA LEU A 183 6.60 -16.48 0.91
C LEU A 183 5.55 -17.57 0.61
N HIS A 184 5.76 -18.34 -0.47
CA HIS A 184 4.85 -19.41 -0.85
C HIS A 184 4.72 -20.50 0.24
N ALA A 185 5.78 -20.76 1.00
CA ALA A 185 5.74 -21.70 2.11
C ALA A 185 4.96 -21.20 3.35
N ARG A 186 4.57 -19.92 3.40
CA ARG A 186 3.90 -19.27 4.54
C ARG A 186 2.41 -18.99 4.32
N ILE A 187 1.91 -19.20 3.10
CA ILE A 187 0.52 -18.93 2.69
C ILE A 187 -0.16 -20.22 2.25
#